data_AF-A0A9E2NQ78-F1
#
_entry.id   AF-A0A9E2NQ78-F1
#
_cell.length_a   1.000
_cell.length_b   1.000
_cell.length_c   1.000
_cell.angle_alpha   90.00
_cell.angle_beta   90.00
_cell.angle_gamma   90.00
#
_symmetry.space_group_name_H-M   'P 1'
#
loop_
_entity.id
_entity.type
_entity.pdbx_description
1 polymer ?
#
loop_
_entity_poly.entity_id
_entity_poly.type
_entity_poly.pdbx_seq_one_letter_code
_entity_poly.pdbx_strand_id
1 'polypeptide(L)'
;MKRFIYTLLTLSVAIHATAQFKVTAHQEGWEETPPQAVREGFYLQKRMLAQMDNETGQEEILVFGHDNGHYPTFDLFKVYYVIVDHYSKNVKYLSSVYVNDSYYIRVEDRNDDGRSELYISYFKNGHFSTDEHGYDLQATRCYDRIECTESNPKNAKK
;
A
#
# COMPACT_ATOMS: atom_id res chain seq x y z
N MET A 1 48.24 25.26 36.75
CA MET A 1 46.77 25.13 36.90
C MET A 1 45.99 25.29 35.59
N LYS A 2 46.28 26.28 34.72
CA LYS A 2 45.57 26.47 33.43
C LYS A 2 45.60 25.25 32.48
N ARG A 3 46.72 24.53 32.36
CA ARG A 3 46.86 23.37 31.46
C ARG A 3 45.99 22.16 31.86
N PHE A 4 45.75 21.97 33.15
CA PHE A 4 44.88 20.89 33.67
C PHE A 4 43.39 21.15 33.41
N ILE A 5 42.99 22.43 33.40
CA ILE A 5 41.61 22.83 33.12
C ILE A 5 41.27 22.53 31.65
N TYR A 6 42.20 22.79 30.72
CA TYR A 6 41.99 22.49 29.30
C TYR A 6 41.91 20.98 29.02
N THR A 7 42.75 20.16 29.67
CA THR A 7 42.66 18.69 29.51
C THR A 7 41.38 18.11 30.08
N LEU A 8 40.87 18.64 31.21
CA LEU A 8 39.59 18.22 31.77
C LEU A 8 38.42 18.62 30.85
N LEU A 9 38.49 19.79 30.22
CA LEU A 9 37.48 20.29 29.29
C LEU A 9 37.46 19.50 27.96
N THR A 10 38.61 19.06 27.46
CA THR A 10 38.67 18.20 26.28
C THR A 10 38.16 16.79 26.56
N LEU A 11 38.36 16.29 27.79
CA LEU A 11 37.89 14.97 28.20
C LEU A 11 36.36 14.96 28.41
N SER A 12 35.76 16.06 28.88
CA SER A 12 34.31 16.17 29.00
C SER A 12 33.60 16.26 27.64
N VAL A 13 34.22 16.87 26.63
CA VAL A 13 33.68 16.90 25.26
C VAL A 13 33.67 15.51 24.61
N ALA A 14 34.63 14.64 24.93
CA ALA A 14 34.72 13.29 24.38
C ALA A 14 33.67 12.30 24.95
N ILE A 15 33.03 12.62 26.08
CA ILE A 15 32.11 11.68 26.78
C ILE A 15 30.64 11.87 26.35
N HIS A 16 30.27 12.95 25.64
CA HIS A 16 28.87 13.30 25.38
C HIS A 16 28.34 12.95 23.98
N ALA A 17 29.06 12.15 23.19
CA ALA A 17 28.59 11.75 21.86
C ALA A 17 28.38 10.23 21.73
N THR A 18 27.75 9.61 22.72
CA THR A 18 27.11 8.31 22.49
C THR A 18 25.67 8.56 22.09
N ALA A 19 25.40 8.56 20.78
CA ALA A 19 24.05 8.40 20.28
C ALA A 19 23.58 7.00 20.70
N GLN A 20 22.82 6.91 21.79
CA GLN A 20 22.23 5.65 22.23
C GLN A 20 21.02 5.38 21.33
N PHE A 21 21.21 4.59 20.29
CA PHE A 21 20.11 4.08 19.47
C PHE A 21 19.24 3.20 20.37
N LYS A 22 18.04 3.68 20.70
CA LYS A 22 17.03 2.85 21.33
C LYS A 22 16.35 2.08 20.21
N VAL A 23 16.71 0.81 20.06
CA VAL A 23 15.93 -0.12 19.25
C VAL A 23 14.58 -0.23 19.95
N THR A 24 13.53 0.36 19.37
CA THR A 24 12.16 0.04 19.77
C THR A 24 12.00 -1.46 19.61
N ALA A 25 11.59 -2.14 20.67
CA ALA A 25 11.33 -3.58 20.65
C ALA A 25 10.41 -3.92 19.47
N HIS A 26 10.53 -5.15 18.95
CA HIS A 26 9.60 -5.70 17.97
C HIS A 26 8.17 -5.35 18.37
N GLN A 27 7.49 -4.55 17.55
CA GLN A 27 6.10 -4.19 17.80
C GLN A 27 5.24 -5.40 17.42
N GLU A 28 4.70 -6.09 18.42
CA GLU A 28 3.62 -7.05 18.19
C GLU A 28 2.52 -6.34 17.40
N GLY A 29 2.05 -6.97 16.33
CA GLY A 29 1.02 -6.42 15.46
C GLY A 29 1.52 -5.52 14.31
N TRP A 30 2.83 -5.38 14.08
CA TRP A 30 3.33 -4.61 12.92
C TRP A 30 2.83 -5.15 11.58
N GLU A 31 2.65 -6.47 11.50
CA GLU A 31 2.14 -7.13 10.30
C GLU A 31 0.61 -7.06 10.21
N GLU A 32 -0.07 -6.55 11.23
CA GLU A 32 -1.53 -6.43 11.21
C GLU A 32 -1.98 -5.36 10.22
N THR A 33 -3.07 -5.67 9.55
CA THR A 33 -3.72 -4.71 8.65
C THR A 33 -4.36 -3.60 9.50
N PRO A 34 -4.17 -2.32 9.15
CA PRO A 34 -4.83 -1.22 9.84
C PRO A 34 -6.36 -1.43 9.88
N PRO A 35 -7.04 -1.31 11.03
CA PRO A 35 -8.48 -1.56 11.11
C PRO A 35 -9.31 -0.70 10.16
N GLN A 36 -8.84 0.52 9.85
CA GLN A 36 -9.47 1.43 8.89
C GLN A 36 -9.44 0.93 7.44
N ALA A 37 -8.51 0.02 7.11
CA ALA A 37 -8.38 -0.58 5.79
C ALA A 37 -9.35 -1.75 5.60
N VAL A 38 -9.86 -2.34 6.68
CA VAL A 38 -10.70 -3.54 6.65
C VAL A 38 -12.17 -3.17 6.42
N ARG A 39 -12.83 -3.92 5.55
CA ARG A 39 -14.29 -3.85 5.31
C ARG A 39 -14.91 -5.20 5.60
N GLU A 40 -16.11 -5.19 6.16
CA GLU A 40 -16.87 -6.40 6.45
C GLU A 40 -17.08 -7.24 5.18
N GLY A 41 -16.85 -8.55 5.30
CA GLY A 41 -16.99 -9.51 4.21
C GLY A 41 -15.79 -9.56 3.24
N PHE A 42 -14.84 -8.64 3.33
CA PHE A 42 -13.65 -8.66 2.47
C PHE A 42 -12.43 -9.22 3.21
N TYR A 43 -11.61 -9.98 2.49
CA TYR A 43 -10.43 -10.64 3.02
C TYR A 43 -9.18 -10.21 2.26
N LEU A 44 -8.06 -10.11 2.97
CA LEU A 44 -6.76 -9.76 2.37
C LEU A 44 -6.32 -10.87 1.41
N GLN A 45 -6.11 -10.50 0.15
CA GLN A 45 -5.68 -11.41 -0.92
C GLN A 45 -4.19 -11.25 -1.24
N LYS A 46 -3.71 -10.01 -1.23
CA LYS A 46 -2.32 -9.71 -1.58
C LYS A 46 -1.80 -8.50 -0.80
N ARG A 47 -0.51 -8.54 -0.49
CA ARG A 47 0.29 -7.46 0.06
C ARG A 47 1.51 -7.24 -0.83
N MET A 48 1.83 -5.99 -1.12
CA MET A 48 3.00 -5.61 -1.92
C MET A 48 3.64 -4.38 -1.29
N LEU A 49 4.97 -4.31 -1.29
CA LEU A 49 5.71 -3.11 -0.92
C LEU A 49 6.18 -2.39 -2.18
N ALA A 50 6.06 -1.08 -2.20
CA ALA A 50 6.49 -0.24 -3.31
C ALA A 50 6.99 1.09 -2.79
N GLN A 51 8.00 1.65 -3.43
CA GLN A 51 8.34 3.06 -3.26
C GLN A 51 7.45 3.86 -4.22
N MET A 52 6.42 4.56 -3.77
CA MET A 52 5.46 5.25 -4.63
C MET A 52 5.60 6.77 -4.62
N ASP A 53 6.21 7.34 -3.59
CA ASP A 53 6.45 8.77 -3.47
C ASP A 53 7.95 9.11 -3.32
N ASN A 54 8.28 10.38 -3.06
CA ASN A 54 9.66 10.84 -2.91
C ASN A 54 10.20 10.66 -1.47
N GLU A 55 9.35 10.29 -0.52
CA GLU A 55 9.77 10.13 0.86
C GLU A 55 10.61 8.87 0.99
N THR A 56 11.45 8.76 2.01
CA THR A 56 12.22 7.53 2.24
C THR A 56 11.33 6.35 2.71
N GLY A 57 10.02 6.59 2.87
CA GLY A 57 9.03 5.63 3.30
C GLY A 57 8.55 4.76 2.14
N GLN A 58 8.50 3.44 2.33
CA GLN A 58 7.78 2.56 1.41
C GLN A 58 6.28 2.61 1.70
N GLU A 59 5.48 2.36 0.67
CA GLU A 59 4.07 2.08 0.78
C GLU A 59 3.82 0.58 0.76
N GLU A 60 2.79 0.20 1.50
CA GLU A 60 2.20 -1.11 1.52
C GLU A 60 0.86 -1.08 0.80
N ILE A 61 0.78 -1.77 -0.33
CA ILE A 61 -0.43 -1.96 -1.12
C ILE A 61 -1.10 -3.25 -0.65
N LEU A 62 -2.29 -3.11 -0.08
CA LEU A 62 -3.12 -4.20 0.39
C LEU A 62 -4.31 -4.37 -0.56
N VAL A 63 -4.49 -5.57 -1.10
CA VAL A 63 -5.60 -5.91 -2.00
C VAL A 63 -6.57 -6.80 -1.26
N PHE A 64 -7.82 -6.38 -1.19
CA PHE A 64 -8.91 -7.09 -0.53
C PHE A 64 -9.92 -7.60 -1.55
N GLY A 65 -10.39 -8.82 -1.32
CA GLY A 65 -11.31 -9.53 -2.19
C GLY A 65 -12.53 -10.05 -1.43
N HIS A 66 -13.65 -10.10 -2.13
CA HIS A 66 -14.86 -10.78 -1.71
C HIS A 66 -15.45 -11.51 -2.91
N ASP A 67 -15.86 -12.77 -2.72
CA ASP A 67 -16.44 -13.57 -3.79
C ASP A 67 -17.73 -12.93 -4.31
N ASN A 68 -17.87 -12.86 -5.63
CA ASN A 68 -18.99 -12.21 -6.31
C ASN A 68 -19.67 -13.13 -7.34
N GLY A 69 -19.24 -14.38 -7.44
CA GLY A 69 -19.86 -15.40 -8.27
C GLY A 69 -18.83 -16.36 -8.85
N HIS A 70 -19.18 -17.64 -8.94
CA HIS A 70 -18.36 -18.68 -9.56
C HIS A 70 -18.98 -19.08 -10.89
N TYR A 71 -18.17 -19.09 -11.94
CA TYR A 71 -18.54 -19.52 -13.29
C TYR A 71 -17.71 -20.75 -13.67
N PRO A 72 -18.10 -21.53 -14.69
CA PRO A 72 -17.41 -22.77 -15.02
C PRO A 72 -15.90 -22.63 -15.30
N THR A 73 -15.44 -21.48 -15.78
CA THR A 73 -14.04 -21.25 -16.17
C THR A 73 -13.35 -20.08 -15.47
N PHE A 74 -14.08 -19.30 -14.68
CA PHE A 74 -13.55 -18.13 -13.99
C PHE A 74 -14.38 -17.80 -12.75
N ASP A 75 -13.79 -17.03 -11.86
CA ASP A 75 -14.47 -16.48 -10.69
C ASP A 75 -14.58 -14.97 -10.83
N LEU A 76 -15.63 -14.42 -10.23
CA LEU A 76 -15.81 -12.98 -10.12
C LEU A 76 -15.62 -12.56 -8.68
N PHE A 77 -15.01 -11.40 -8.52
CA PHE A 77 -14.69 -10.83 -7.24
C PHE A 77 -15.10 -9.37 -7.18
N LYS A 78 -15.57 -8.96 -6.02
CA LYS A 78 -15.52 -7.56 -5.60
C LYS A 78 -14.15 -7.31 -5.01
N VAL A 79 -13.47 -6.29 -5.50
CA VAL A 79 -12.10 -5.99 -5.11
C VAL A 79 -11.99 -4.52 -4.75
N TYR A 80 -11.20 -4.23 -3.73
CA TYR A 80 -10.65 -2.90 -3.50
C TYR A 80 -9.22 -3.04 -3.01
N TYR A 81 -8.45 -1.98 -3.15
CA TYR A 81 -7.10 -1.88 -2.60
C TYR A 81 -6.96 -0.66 -1.69
N VAL A 82 -5.96 -0.74 -0.82
CA VAL A 82 -5.58 0.29 0.14
C VAL A 82 -4.09 0.53 0.00
N ILE A 83 -3.67 1.79 0.02
CA ILE A 83 -2.26 2.19 0.10
C ILE A 83 -2.03 2.69 1.51
N VAL A 84 -1.09 2.06 2.20
CA VAL A 84 -0.76 2.33 3.60
C VAL A 84 0.71 2.73 3.66
N ASP A 85 1.04 3.72 4.47
CA ASP A 85 2.43 4.01 4.79
C ASP A 85 3.05 2.83 5.57
N HIS A 86 4.17 2.27 5.09
CA HIS A 86 4.71 1.04 5.68
C HIS A 86 5.14 1.22 7.14
N TYR A 87 5.62 2.42 7.51
CA TYR A 87 6.20 2.67 8.82
C TYR A 87 5.19 3.26 9.83
N SER A 88 4.38 4.23 9.41
CA SER A 88 3.38 4.83 10.29
C SER A 88 2.08 4.04 10.33
N LYS A 89 1.90 3.08 9.40
CA LYS A 89 0.66 2.31 9.20
C LYS A 89 -0.57 3.18 8.94
N ASN A 90 -0.36 4.43 8.52
CA ASN A 90 -1.42 5.35 8.15
C ASN A 90 -1.98 5.01 6.77
N VAL A 91 -3.30 4.98 6.64
CA VAL A 91 -3.96 4.79 5.33
C VAL A 91 -3.78 6.06 4.51
N LYS A 92 -2.97 5.99 3.44
CA LYS A 92 -2.75 7.08 2.47
C LYS A 92 -3.90 7.15 1.46
N TYR A 93 -4.43 6.01 1.04
CA TYR A 93 -5.49 5.94 0.04
C TYR A 93 -6.38 4.70 0.20
N LEU A 94 -7.68 4.89 -0.04
CA LEU A 94 -8.68 3.83 -0.04
C LEU A 94 -9.51 3.91 -1.32
N SER A 95 -9.50 2.85 -2.13
CA SER A 95 -10.26 2.80 -3.39
C SER A 95 -11.76 2.54 -3.19
N SER A 96 -12.54 2.84 -4.23
CA SER A 96 -13.87 2.29 -4.42
C SER A 96 -13.81 0.78 -4.69
N VAL A 97 -14.89 0.06 -4.39
CA VAL A 97 -15.02 -1.35 -4.77
C VAL A 97 -15.34 -1.43 -6.27
N TYR A 98 -14.65 -2.31 -6.98
CA TYR A 98 -14.92 -2.63 -8.37
C TYR A 98 -15.08 -4.15 -8.55
N VAL A 99 -15.63 -4.56 -9.70
CA VAL A 99 -15.77 -5.97 -10.05
C VAL A 99 -14.65 -6.36 -11.00
N ASN A 100 -14.07 -7.54 -10.77
CA ASN A 100 -13.03 -8.09 -11.61
C ASN A 100 -13.03 -9.61 -11.58
N ASP A 101 -12.35 -10.24 -12.52
CA ASP A 101 -12.10 -11.68 -12.59
C ASP A 101 -10.74 -12.09 -11.98
N SER A 102 -10.03 -11.13 -11.37
CA SER A 102 -8.76 -11.40 -10.69
C SER A 102 -8.45 -10.36 -9.63
N TYR A 103 -7.57 -10.75 -8.70
CA TYR A 103 -6.94 -9.85 -7.71
C TYR A 103 -5.63 -9.24 -8.23
N TYR A 104 -5.38 -9.30 -9.53
CA TYR A 104 -4.10 -8.87 -10.09
C TYR A 104 -4.01 -7.34 -10.16
N ILE A 105 -2.94 -6.82 -9.57
CA ILE A 105 -2.52 -5.42 -9.69
C ILE A 105 -1.03 -5.43 -10.00
N ARG A 106 -0.60 -4.53 -10.87
CA ARG A 106 0.79 -4.40 -11.33
C ARG A 106 1.42 -3.17 -10.69
N VAL A 107 2.63 -3.35 -10.15
CA VAL A 107 3.42 -2.31 -9.49
C VAL A 107 4.75 -2.24 -10.21
N GLU A 108 5.08 -1.10 -10.82
CA GLU A 108 6.33 -0.95 -11.59
C GLU A 108 6.86 0.46 -11.59
N ASP A 109 8.18 0.60 -11.46
CA ASP A 109 8.93 1.80 -11.82
C ASP A 109 9.33 1.71 -13.30
N ARG A 110 8.57 2.38 -14.17
CA ARG A 110 8.74 2.25 -15.63
C ARG A 110 9.77 3.21 -16.21
N ASN A 111 10.04 4.31 -15.52
CA ASN A 111 10.96 5.35 -15.95
C ASN A 111 12.30 5.30 -15.20
N ASP A 112 12.49 4.31 -14.32
CA ASP A 112 13.72 4.05 -13.55
C ASP A 112 14.10 5.26 -12.68
N ASP A 113 13.09 5.92 -12.12
CA ASP A 113 13.26 7.11 -11.27
C ASP A 113 13.22 6.82 -9.78
N GLY A 114 13.10 5.54 -9.41
CA GLY A 114 12.95 5.03 -8.06
C GLY A 114 11.50 4.99 -7.57
N ARG A 115 10.51 5.41 -8.37
CA ARG A 115 9.10 5.48 -7.96
C ARG A 115 8.23 4.55 -8.81
N SER A 116 7.52 3.68 -8.12
CA SER A 116 6.59 2.73 -8.68
C SER A 116 5.20 3.34 -8.88
N GLU A 117 4.61 3.06 -10.04
CA GLU A 117 3.22 3.36 -10.36
C GLU A 117 2.36 2.10 -10.16
N LEU A 118 1.11 2.30 -9.72
CA LEU A 118 0.13 1.22 -9.63
C LEU A 118 -0.74 1.18 -10.88
N TYR A 119 -0.86 -0.01 -11.47
CA TYR A 119 -1.70 -0.27 -12.64
C TYR A 119 -2.77 -1.30 -12.30
N ILE A 120 -4.02 -0.90 -12.55
CA ILE A 120 -5.18 -1.70 -12.24
C ILE A 120 -6.11 -1.78 -13.44
N SER A 121 -6.72 -2.95 -13.64
CA SER A 121 -7.77 -3.16 -14.63
C SER A 121 -9.02 -3.71 -13.96
N TYR A 122 -10.18 -3.24 -14.37
CA TYR A 122 -11.46 -3.65 -13.78
C TYR A 122 -12.61 -3.53 -14.77
N PHE A 123 -13.74 -4.14 -14.47
CA PHE A 123 -14.91 -4.05 -15.35
C PHE A 123 -15.56 -2.67 -15.24
N LYS A 124 -15.76 -2.02 -16.39
CA LYS A 124 -16.39 -0.71 -16.49
C LYS A 124 -17.78 -0.75 -15.85
N ASN A 125 -17.97 0.06 -14.81
CA ASN A 125 -19.21 0.12 -14.02
C ASN A 125 -19.65 -1.25 -13.45
N GLY A 126 -18.74 -2.22 -13.32
CA GLY A 126 -19.05 -3.57 -12.87
C GLY A 126 -19.85 -4.43 -13.86
N HIS A 127 -20.03 -3.98 -15.11
CA HIS A 127 -20.79 -4.72 -16.11
C HIS A 127 -19.94 -5.76 -16.84
N PHE A 128 -20.50 -6.97 -16.94
CA PHE A 128 -19.98 -8.08 -17.73
C PHE A 128 -21.17 -8.92 -18.24
N SER A 129 -20.90 -9.82 -19.18
CA SER A 129 -21.86 -10.81 -19.68
C SER A 129 -21.16 -12.13 -19.98
N THR A 130 -21.95 -13.21 -20.03
CA THR A 130 -21.53 -14.55 -20.43
C THR A 130 -22.50 -15.10 -21.47
N ASP A 131 -22.16 -16.25 -22.05
CA ASP A 131 -23.13 -17.04 -22.81
C ASP A 131 -24.18 -17.71 -21.89
N GLU A 132 -25.09 -18.49 -22.50
CA GLU A 132 -26.18 -19.19 -21.80
C GLU A 132 -25.71 -20.26 -20.80
N HIS A 133 -24.49 -20.74 -20.97
CA HIS A 133 -23.86 -21.77 -20.13
C HIS A 133 -22.92 -21.16 -19.09
N GLY A 134 -22.73 -19.83 -19.09
CA GLY A 134 -21.82 -19.14 -18.19
C GLY A 134 -20.35 -19.10 -18.65
N TYR A 135 -20.07 -19.46 -19.91
CA TYR A 135 -18.74 -19.34 -20.52
C TYR A 135 -18.59 -17.97 -21.24
N ASP A 136 -17.42 -17.78 -21.85
CA ASP A 136 -17.09 -16.63 -22.70
C ASP A 136 -17.33 -15.26 -22.03
N LEU A 137 -16.62 -15.02 -20.92
CA LEU A 137 -16.63 -13.73 -20.23
C LEU A 137 -16.37 -12.56 -21.19
N GLN A 138 -17.37 -11.71 -21.36
CA GLN A 138 -17.27 -10.45 -22.08
C GLN A 138 -17.38 -9.30 -21.07
N ALA A 139 -16.37 -8.44 -21.03
CA ALA A 139 -16.40 -7.24 -20.20
C ALA A 139 -15.65 -6.11 -20.89
N THR A 140 -16.15 -4.88 -20.78
CA THR A 140 -15.37 -3.68 -21.12
C THR A 140 -14.46 -3.37 -19.93
N ARG A 141 -13.15 -3.36 -20.13
CA ARG A 141 -12.20 -3.04 -19.05
C ARG A 141 -11.83 -1.57 -19.03
N CYS A 142 -11.80 -1.00 -17.84
CA CYS A 142 -11.15 0.27 -17.55
C CYS A 142 -9.76 0.01 -16.97
N TYR A 143 -8.86 0.98 -17.15
CA TYR A 143 -7.50 0.92 -16.64
C TYR A 143 -7.17 2.23 -15.94
N ASP A 144 -6.78 2.15 -14.67
CA ASP A 144 -6.29 3.32 -13.93
C ASP A 144 -4.80 3.18 -13.67
N ARG A 145 -4.11 4.32 -13.72
CA ARG A 145 -2.74 4.50 -13.23
C ARG A 145 -2.80 5.37 -11.99
N ILE A 146 -2.25 4.89 -10.88
CA ILE A 146 -2.20 5.66 -9.63
C ILE A 146 -0.75 5.97 -9.30
N GLU A 147 -0.49 7.26 -9.12
CA GLU A 147 0.76 7.83 -8.63
C GLU A 147 0.54 8.36 -7.22
N CYS A 148 1.46 8.08 -6.29
CA CYS A 148 1.42 8.73 -4.99
C CYS A 148 2.10 10.10 -5.13
N THR A 149 1.37 11.16 -4.79
CA THR A 149 1.94 12.52 -4.72
C THR A 149 1.79 13.03 -3.30
N GLU A 150 2.77 13.80 -2.82
CA GLU A 150 2.83 14.37 -1.46
C GLU A 150 1.60 15.24 -1.08
N SER A 151 0.67 15.46 -2.01
CA SER A 151 -0.60 16.10 -1.74
C SER A 151 -1.74 15.46 -2.54
N ASN A 152 -2.33 14.38 -2.00
CA ASN A 152 -3.72 14.07 -2.34
C ASN A 152 -4.66 14.07 -1.12
N PRO A 153 -4.85 15.23 -0.46
CA PRO A 153 -5.91 15.41 0.53
C PRO A 153 -7.34 15.38 -0.07
N LYS A 154 -7.51 15.18 -1.39
CA LYS A 154 -8.82 15.30 -2.06
C LYS A 154 -9.76 14.10 -1.91
N ASN A 155 -9.37 13.02 -1.23
CA ASN A 155 -10.29 11.92 -0.91
C ASN A 155 -10.76 11.89 0.55
N ALA A 156 -10.57 12.98 1.32
CA ALA A 156 -11.10 13.07 2.68
C ALA A 156 -12.58 13.50 2.76
N LYS A 157 -13.19 14.02 1.69
CA LYS A 157 -14.63 14.36 1.66
C LYS A 157 -15.21 14.35 0.25
N LYS A 158 -16.04 13.35 -0.06
CA LYS A 158 -17.38 13.60 -0.61
C LYS A 158 -18.31 12.43 -0.33
#